data_AF-A0A9D1VD19-F1
#
_entry.id   AF-A0A9D1VD19-F1
#
_cell.length_a   1.000
_cell.length_b   1.000
_cell.length_c   1.000
_cell.angle_alpha   90.00
_cell.angle_beta   90.00
_cell.angle_gamma   90.00
#
_symmetry.space_group_name_H-M   'P 1'
#
loop_
_entity.id
_entity.type
_entity.pdbx_description
1 polymer ?
#
loop_
_entity_poly.entity_id
_entity_poly.type
_entity_poly.pdbx_seq_one_letter_code
_entity_poly.pdbx_strand_id
1 'polypeptide(L)'
;MCCCDSDDGAPRLRTADLARLASQRLRELREEGRELHPVVGKGRRLADHFWGSAWMRRLADGEEGGLCLAPGRCLLRHGCVLDLRIAEGLMEALVSADVLYEVELRLAPLDGERLEALRAACCGHIASCVSLLEGKLDAPLLERLCDPETGLLPGPEDWRMRCSCPDWVEPCPHAAAAIYAAGVLIDEDPSLLFTLRSLRPEQLMSAPEEALAAASPDGLAAPSELDALASAFGIKIEL
;
A
#
# COMPACT_ATOMS: atom_id res chain seq x y z
N MET A 1 13.40 -16.25 19.31
CA MET A 1 12.82 -17.57 19.03
C MET A 1 11.92 -17.36 17.82
N CYS A 2 12.33 -17.83 16.64
CA CYS A 2 11.56 -17.60 15.43
C CYS A 2 10.32 -18.51 15.50
N CYS A 3 9.12 -18.03 15.14
CA CYS A 3 7.88 -18.80 15.16
C CYS A 3 7.88 -20.03 14.22
N CYS A 4 9.03 -20.41 13.65
CA CYS A 4 9.24 -21.69 12.99
C CYS A 4 9.26 -22.90 13.94
N ASP A 5 9.31 -22.69 15.26
CA ASP A 5 9.45 -23.75 16.27
C ASP A 5 8.15 -24.16 17.00
N SER A 6 6.97 -23.75 16.53
CA SER A 6 5.70 -24.26 17.06
C SER A 6 5.27 -25.55 16.34
N ASP A 7 5.36 -26.66 17.08
CA ASP A 7 5.13 -28.04 16.65
C ASP A 7 3.64 -28.40 16.76
N ASP A 8 2.80 -27.85 15.88
CA ASP A 8 1.37 -28.15 15.79
C ASP A 8 1.08 -29.33 14.83
N GLY A 9 1.77 -30.48 14.98
CA GLY A 9 1.33 -31.82 14.55
C GLY A 9 0.89 -32.09 13.08
N ALA A 10 0.77 -31.08 12.22
CA ALA A 10 0.35 -31.16 10.84
C ALA A 10 1.61 -31.30 9.96
N PRO A 11 1.62 -32.21 8.98
CA PRO A 11 2.77 -32.38 8.11
C PRO A 11 3.00 -31.10 7.31
N ARG A 12 4.03 -30.34 7.68
CA ARG A 12 4.46 -29.15 6.95
C ARG A 12 4.82 -29.56 5.52
N LEU A 13 4.16 -28.97 4.54
CA LEU A 13 4.50 -29.20 3.13
C LEU A 13 5.96 -28.82 2.91
N ARG A 14 6.71 -29.71 2.27
CA ARG A 14 8.09 -29.41 1.89
C ARG A 14 8.08 -28.29 0.87
N THR A 15 9.12 -27.48 0.90
CA THR A 15 9.30 -26.35 0.00
C THR A 15 9.16 -26.70 -1.50
N ALA A 16 9.69 -27.85 -1.93
CA ALA A 16 9.57 -28.33 -3.31
C ALA A 16 8.13 -28.72 -3.68
N ASP A 17 7.33 -29.15 -2.71
CA ASP A 17 5.93 -29.49 -2.90
C ASP A 17 5.08 -28.22 -3.08
N LEU A 18 5.39 -27.13 -2.36
CA LEU A 18 4.69 -25.84 -2.49
C LEU A 18 4.75 -25.28 -3.91
N ALA A 19 5.96 -25.13 -4.48
CA ALA A 19 6.13 -24.55 -5.81
C ALA A 19 5.45 -25.39 -6.91
N ARG A 20 5.50 -26.72 -6.78
CA ARG A 20 4.85 -27.65 -7.71
C ARG A 20 3.33 -27.52 -7.64
N LEU A 21 2.76 -27.53 -6.43
CA LEU A 21 1.31 -27.40 -6.20
C LEU A 21 0.80 -26.05 -6.70
N ALA A 22 1.49 -24.96 -6.37
CA ALA A 22 1.16 -23.62 -6.82
C ALA A 22 1.16 -23.51 -8.36
N SER A 23 2.21 -24.04 -9.01
CA SER A 23 2.31 -24.04 -10.48
C SER A 23 1.23 -24.90 -11.14
N GLN A 24 0.88 -26.04 -10.55
CA GLN A 24 -0.22 -26.87 -11.03
C GLN A 24 -1.55 -26.13 -10.91
N ARG A 25 -1.86 -25.59 -9.73
CA ARG A 25 -3.11 -24.87 -9.47
C ARG A 25 -3.26 -23.63 -10.35
N LEU A 26 -2.17 -22.89 -10.57
CA LEU A 26 -2.17 -21.73 -11.47
C LEU A 26 -2.55 -22.11 -12.91
N ARG A 27 -2.09 -23.27 -13.40
CA ARG A 27 -2.47 -23.77 -14.73
C ARG A 27 -3.94 -24.17 -14.79
N GLU A 28 -4.41 -24.94 -13.81
CA GLU A 28 -5.81 -25.37 -13.72
C GLU A 28 -6.76 -24.16 -13.74
N LEU A 29 -6.52 -23.15 -12.89
CA LEU A 29 -7.36 -21.95 -12.85
C LEU A 29 -7.31 -21.12 -14.14
N ARG A 30 -6.18 -21.11 -14.86
CA ARG A 30 -6.07 -20.45 -16.17
C ARG A 30 -6.80 -21.21 -17.26
N GLU A 31 -6.77 -22.55 -17.22
CA GLU A 31 -7.54 -23.41 -18.12
C GLU A 31 -9.05 -23.25 -17.91
N GLU A 32 -9.47 -22.97 -16.67
CA GLU A 32 -10.84 -22.56 -16.32
C GLU A 32 -11.21 -21.14 -16.78
N GLY A 33 -10.29 -20.41 -17.42
CA GLY A 33 -10.52 -19.09 -17.98
C GLY A 33 -10.38 -17.93 -16.98
N ARG A 34 -9.78 -18.17 -15.80
CA ARG A 34 -9.54 -17.09 -14.84
C ARG A 34 -8.32 -16.26 -15.21
N GLU A 35 -8.48 -14.94 -15.19
CA GLU A 35 -7.39 -13.98 -15.28
C GLU A 35 -6.73 -13.81 -13.90
N LEU A 36 -5.44 -14.12 -13.82
CA LEU A 36 -4.67 -14.20 -12.59
C LEU A 36 -3.35 -13.45 -12.73
N HIS A 37 -3.00 -12.69 -11.70
CA HIS A 37 -1.80 -11.86 -11.57
C HIS A 37 -0.89 -12.45 -10.48
N PRO A 38 -0.16 -13.54 -10.77
CA PRO A 38 0.68 -14.18 -9.76
C PRO A 38 1.83 -13.27 -9.37
N VAL A 39 2.10 -13.20 -8.07
CA VAL A 39 3.20 -12.43 -7.51
C VAL A 39 4.24 -13.37 -6.94
N VAL A 40 5.51 -13.19 -7.33
CA VAL A 40 6.61 -14.05 -6.91
C VAL A 40 7.76 -13.21 -6.39
N GLY A 41 8.16 -13.47 -5.14
CA GLY A 41 9.35 -12.85 -4.57
C GLY A 41 10.62 -13.44 -5.18
N LYS A 42 11.37 -12.65 -5.93
CA LYS A 42 12.65 -13.06 -6.56
C LYS A 42 13.85 -12.57 -5.75
N GLY A 43 15.00 -13.23 -5.92
CA GLY A 43 16.28 -12.76 -5.38
C GLY A 43 16.39 -12.79 -3.85
N ARG A 44 17.48 -12.21 -3.31
CA ARG A 44 17.69 -12.15 -1.85
C ARG A 44 16.79 -11.11 -1.19
N ARG A 45 16.64 -9.94 -1.81
CA ARG A 45 15.72 -8.87 -1.39
C ARG A 45 14.41 -9.00 -2.17
N LEU A 46 13.29 -8.66 -1.54
CA LEU A 46 11.97 -8.67 -2.19
C LEU A 46 11.63 -7.34 -2.88
N ALA A 47 12.38 -6.28 -2.58
CA ALA A 47 12.17 -4.94 -3.09
C ALA A 47 13.54 -4.25 -3.25
N ASP A 48 13.67 -3.40 -4.26
CA ASP A 48 14.90 -2.68 -4.59
C ASP A 48 14.71 -1.15 -4.60
N HIS A 49 13.48 -0.65 -4.75
CA HIS A 49 13.11 0.76 -4.76
C HIS A 49 12.66 1.25 -3.39
N PHE A 50 12.51 2.58 -3.26
CA PHE A 50 12.28 3.22 -1.97
C PHE A 50 11.02 2.70 -1.26
N TRP A 51 9.85 2.77 -1.90
CA TRP A 51 8.58 2.43 -1.25
C TRP A 51 8.46 0.93 -0.95
N GLY A 52 8.88 0.06 -1.86
CA GLY A 52 8.97 -1.37 -1.60
C GLY A 52 9.93 -1.67 -0.45
N SER A 53 11.10 -1.04 -0.42
CA SER A 53 12.06 -1.22 0.69
C SER A 53 11.52 -0.72 2.03
N ALA A 54 10.82 0.42 2.04
CA ALA A 54 10.20 0.98 3.22
C ALA A 54 9.07 0.07 3.74
N TRP A 55 8.27 -0.51 2.84
CA TRP A 55 7.28 -1.54 3.17
C TRP A 55 7.93 -2.78 3.78
N MET A 56 8.99 -3.33 3.16
CA MET A 56 9.69 -4.50 3.69
C MET A 56 10.31 -4.24 5.07
N ARG A 57 10.81 -3.02 5.32
CA ARG A 57 11.30 -2.59 6.63
C ARG A 57 10.18 -2.59 7.67
N ARG A 58 9.02 -2.00 7.34
CA ARG A 58 7.83 -2.02 8.21
C ARG A 58 7.42 -3.44 8.62
N LEU A 59 7.49 -4.39 7.68
CA LEU A 59 7.22 -5.80 7.97
C LEU A 59 8.29 -6.42 8.88
N ALA A 60 9.57 -6.08 8.68
CA ALA A 60 10.64 -6.53 9.56
C ALA A 60 10.44 -6.02 11.00
N ASP A 61 10.09 -4.74 11.17
CA ASP A 61 9.78 -4.15 12.48
C ASP A 61 8.58 -4.88 13.14
N GLY A 62 7.57 -5.25 12.35
CA GLY A 62 6.45 -6.06 12.80
C GLY A 62 6.85 -7.48 13.25
N GLU A 63 7.78 -8.14 12.54
CA GLU A 63 8.33 -9.45 12.96
C GLU A 63 9.10 -9.33 14.28
N GLU A 64 9.88 -8.26 14.46
CA GLU A 64 10.57 -7.97 15.72
C GLU A 64 9.58 -7.70 16.86
N GLY A 65 8.44 -7.07 16.54
CA GLY A 65 7.30 -6.87 17.44
C GLY A 65 6.46 -8.11 17.71
N GLY A 66 6.79 -9.26 17.11
CA GLY A 66 6.16 -10.56 17.37
C GLY A 66 5.15 -11.04 16.34
N LEU A 67 4.97 -10.34 15.21
CA LEU A 67 4.12 -10.83 14.12
C LEU A 67 4.74 -12.04 13.41
N CYS A 68 3.92 -13.06 13.16
CA CYS A 68 4.34 -14.28 12.47
C CYS A 68 4.31 -14.12 10.93
N LEU A 69 5.24 -13.33 10.35
CA LEU A 69 5.25 -13.04 8.92
C LEU A 69 6.15 -13.99 8.08
N ALA A 70 7.18 -14.57 8.69
CA ALA A 70 8.17 -15.40 8.01
C ALA A 70 7.58 -16.58 7.19
N PRO A 71 6.53 -17.30 7.65
CA PRO A 71 5.89 -18.33 6.84
C PRO A 71 5.27 -17.79 5.55
N GLY A 72 4.64 -16.62 5.59
CA GLY A 72 4.08 -15.97 4.40
C GLY A 72 5.15 -15.56 3.39
N ARG A 73 6.31 -15.09 3.88
CA ARG A 73 7.48 -14.83 3.03
C ARG A 73 7.96 -16.08 2.31
N CYS A 74 7.89 -17.26 2.96
CA CYS A 74 8.21 -18.54 2.33
C CYS A 74 7.24 -18.85 1.18
N LEU A 75 5.92 -18.71 1.41
CA LEU A 75 4.90 -18.94 0.38
C LEU A 75 5.13 -18.03 -0.85
N LEU A 76 5.33 -16.73 -0.64
CA LEU A 76 5.59 -15.78 -1.72
C LEU A 76 6.79 -16.18 -2.59
N ARG A 77 7.89 -16.61 -1.96
CA ARG A 77 9.12 -17.03 -2.67
C ARG A 77 8.93 -18.29 -3.50
N HIS A 78 7.96 -19.14 -3.13
CA HIS A 78 7.64 -20.37 -3.85
C HIS A 78 6.47 -20.20 -4.82
N GLY A 79 6.12 -18.95 -5.16
CA GLY A 79 5.10 -18.63 -6.16
C GLY A 79 3.69 -19.04 -5.74
N CYS A 80 3.45 -19.12 -4.44
CA CYS A 80 2.15 -19.53 -3.90
C CYS A 80 1.08 -18.45 -3.97
N VAL A 81 1.45 -17.17 -4.17
CA VAL A 81 0.47 -16.09 -4.39
C VAL A 81 0.09 -16.08 -5.87
N LEU A 82 -1.05 -16.69 -6.18
CA LEU A 82 -1.51 -16.95 -7.55
C LEU A 82 -2.25 -15.75 -8.16
N ASP A 83 -2.85 -14.92 -7.33
CA ASP A 83 -3.47 -13.65 -7.70
C ASP A 83 -3.36 -12.70 -6.51
N LEU A 84 -3.09 -11.43 -6.78
CA LEU A 84 -3.21 -10.35 -5.81
C LEU A 84 -3.77 -9.13 -6.54
N ARG A 85 -4.87 -8.59 -6.02
CA ARG A 85 -5.52 -7.39 -6.50
C ARG A 85 -5.53 -6.37 -5.38
N ILE A 86 -5.15 -5.14 -5.70
CA ILE A 86 -5.14 -4.02 -4.77
C ILE A 86 -6.16 -3.00 -5.27
N ALA A 87 -7.06 -2.61 -4.38
CA ALA A 87 -8.05 -1.57 -4.59
C ALA A 87 -8.03 -0.62 -3.38
N GLU A 88 -8.88 0.40 -3.41
CA GLU A 88 -9.01 1.36 -2.32
C GLU A 88 -9.35 0.66 -0.99
N GLY A 89 -8.42 0.70 -0.03
CA GLY A 89 -8.58 0.09 1.29
C GLY A 89 -8.70 -1.44 1.29
N LEU A 90 -8.42 -2.12 0.18
CA LEU A 90 -8.69 -3.56 0.05
C LEU A 90 -7.58 -4.27 -0.73
N MET A 91 -7.17 -5.43 -0.23
CA MET A 91 -6.39 -6.40 -0.98
C MET A 91 -7.10 -7.74 -1.00
N GLU A 92 -7.26 -8.31 -2.18
CA GLU A 92 -7.82 -9.65 -2.39
C GLU A 92 -6.75 -10.53 -3.01
N ALA A 93 -6.51 -11.70 -2.42
CA ALA A 93 -5.48 -12.60 -2.88
C ALA A 93 -5.94 -14.06 -2.90
N LEU A 94 -5.32 -14.81 -3.81
CA LEU A 94 -5.43 -16.25 -3.88
C LEU A 94 -4.08 -16.88 -3.58
N VAL A 95 -4.03 -17.66 -2.50
CA VAL A 95 -2.79 -18.26 -2.01
C VAL A 95 -2.91 -19.77 -2.02
N SER A 96 -2.03 -20.43 -2.78
CA SER A 96 -1.95 -21.88 -2.87
C SER A 96 -1.02 -22.44 -1.79
N ALA A 97 -1.50 -23.39 -1.01
CA ALA A 97 -0.66 -24.23 -0.16
C ALA A 97 -1.07 -25.69 -0.35
N ASP A 98 -1.62 -26.35 0.67
CA ASP A 98 -2.26 -27.66 0.57
C ASP A 98 -3.55 -27.60 -0.26
N VAL A 99 -4.32 -26.52 -0.08
CA VAL A 99 -5.45 -26.15 -0.92
C VAL A 99 -5.32 -24.69 -1.36
N LEU A 100 -6.33 -24.19 -2.08
CA LEU A 100 -6.41 -22.78 -2.47
C LEU A 100 -7.14 -22.00 -1.38
N TYR A 101 -6.52 -20.94 -0.88
CA TYR A 101 -7.11 -20.04 0.11
C TYR A 101 -7.44 -18.68 -0.50
N GLU A 102 -8.60 -18.17 -0.11
CA GLU A 102 -9.06 -16.81 -0.41
C GLU A 102 -8.72 -15.92 0.78
N VAL A 103 -7.97 -14.86 0.50
CA VAL A 103 -7.48 -13.91 1.49
C VAL A 103 -8.04 -12.53 1.15
N GLU A 104 -8.62 -11.89 2.14
CA GLU A 104 -9.17 -10.54 2.05
C GLU A 104 -8.56 -9.72 3.19
N LEU A 105 -7.89 -8.63 2.84
CA LEU A 105 -7.23 -7.73 3.79
C LEU A 105 -7.82 -6.34 3.59
N ARG A 106 -8.58 -5.87 4.57
CA ARG A 106 -9.08 -4.50 4.59
C ARG A 106 -8.15 -3.63 5.39
N LEU A 107 -7.78 -2.49 4.82
CA LEU A 107 -6.99 -1.48 5.47
C LEU A 107 -7.91 -0.34 5.93
N ALA A 108 -7.80 0.03 7.20
CA ALA A 108 -8.50 1.21 7.70
C ALA A 108 -8.01 2.47 6.96
N PRO A 109 -8.93 3.38 6.58
CA PRO A 109 -8.54 4.66 6.01
C PRO A 109 -7.71 5.44 7.03
N LEU A 110 -6.80 6.29 6.54
CA LEU A 110 -6.13 7.26 7.41
C LEU A 110 -7.19 8.17 8.04
N ASP A 111 -7.14 8.34 9.35
CA ASP A 111 -7.99 9.32 10.02
C ASP A 111 -7.65 10.74 9.54
N GLY A 112 -8.62 11.65 9.67
CA GLY A 112 -8.51 13.01 9.14
C GLY A 112 -7.36 13.80 9.78
N GLU A 113 -7.11 13.60 11.08
CA GLU A 113 -6.05 14.31 11.80
C GLU A 113 -4.66 13.90 11.29
N ARG A 114 -4.43 12.60 11.11
CA ARG A 114 -3.20 12.05 10.55
C ARG A 114 -3.00 12.49 9.10
N LEU A 115 -4.06 12.51 8.30
CA LEU A 115 -3.97 13.00 6.93
C LEU A 115 -3.59 14.49 6.88
N GLU A 116 -4.24 15.35 7.67
CA GLU A 116 -3.91 16.77 7.70
C GLU A 116 -2.48 17.02 8.22
N ALA A 117 -2.03 16.25 9.22
CA ALA A 117 -0.64 16.32 9.69
C ALA A 117 0.36 15.96 8.57
N LEU A 118 0.09 14.92 7.78
CA LEU A 118 0.91 14.55 6.63
C LEU A 118 0.89 15.64 5.55
N ARG A 119 -0.27 16.23 5.26
CA ARG A 119 -0.40 17.34 4.29
C ARG A 119 0.40 18.56 4.73
N ALA A 120 0.28 18.95 6.00
CA ALA A 120 1.04 20.07 6.56
C ALA A 120 2.56 19.82 6.47
N ALA A 121 3.01 18.60 6.74
CA ALA A 121 4.42 18.23 6.62
C ALA A 121 4.95 18.21 5.18
N CYS A 122 4.08 17.94 4.20
CA CYS A 122 4.43 17.84 2.78
C CYS A 122 4.28 19.16 2.02
N CYS A 123 3.46 20.09 2.53
CA CYS A 123 3.12 21.34 1.87
C CYS A 123 4.36 22.16 1.52
N GLY A 124 4.55 22.45 0.22
CA GLY A 124 5.70 23.21 -0.27
C GLY A 124 7.02 22.43 -0.35
N HIS A 125 7.05 21.15 0.06
CA HIS A 125 8.24 20.30 0.03
C HIS A 125 8.23 19.27 -1.12
N ILE A 126 7.06 18.93 -1.66
CA ILE A 126 6.92 17.99 -2.78
C ILE A 126 6.80 18.76 -4.10
N ALA A 127 7.83 18.68 -4.94
CA ALA A 127 7.86 19.40 -6.22
C ALA A 127 6.90 18.81 -7.28
N SER A 128 6.65 17.49 -7.25
CA SER A 128 5.76 16.81 -8.20
C SER A 128 5.27 15.46 -7.66
N CYS A 129 4.13 14.98 -8.19
CA CYS A 129 3.64 13.62 -7.92
C CYS A 129 4.65 12.55 -8.33
N VAL A 130 5.38 12.77 -9.44
CA VAL A 130 6.43 11.86 -9.91
C VAL A 130 7.53 11.73 -8.87
N SER A 131 8.01 12.84 -8.30
CA SER A 131 9.05 12.82 -7.27
C SER A 131 8.60 12.07 -6.00
N LEU A 132 7.33 12.22 -5.62
CA LEU A 132 6.74 11.48 -4.50
C LEU A 132 6.66 9.98 -4.79
N LEU A 133 6.14 9.60 -5.95
CA LEU A 133 6.02 8.19 -6.35
C LEU A 133 7.38 7.51 -6.50
N GLU A 134 8.39 8.20 -7.04
CA GLU A 134 9.76 7.68 -7.12
C GLU A 134 10.49 7.64 -5.76
N GLY A 135 9.92 8.24 -4.71
CA GLY A 135 10.57 8.37 -3.40
C GLY A 135 11.80 9.29 -3.44
N LYS A 136 11.88 10.21 -4.41
CA LYS A 136 12.97 11.18 -4.57
C LYS A 136 12.64 12.47 -3.83
N LEU A 137 12.55 12.38 -2.51
CA LEU A 137 12.29 13.51 -1.61
C LEU A 137 13.46 13.70 -0.64
N ASP A 138 13.47 14.80 0.10
CA ASP A 138 14.43 15.03 1.16
C ASP A 138 14.26 14.02 2.31
N ALA A 139 15.37 13.60 2.92
CA ALA A 139 15.36 12.57 3.95
C ALA A 139 14.40 12.85 5.11
N PRO A 140 14.31 14.09 5.67
CA PRO A 140 13.36 14.38 6.75
C PRO A 140 11.90 14.19 6.34
N LEU A 141 11.55 14.45 5.08
CA LEU A 141 10.20 14.24 4.59
C LEU A 141 9.91 12.74 4.40
N LEU A 142 10.85 11.99 3.85
CA LEU A 142 10.73 10.53 3.72
C LEU A 142 10.61 9.84 5.07
N GLU A 143 11.34 10.32 6.09
CA GLU A 143 11.23 9.84 7.47
C GLU A 143 9.82 10.08 8.03
N ARG A 144 9.26 11.28 7.84
CA ARG A 144 7.87 11.59 8.25
C ARG A 144 6.83 10.73 7.51
N LEU A 145 6.98 10.58 6.20
CA LEU A 145 6.07 9.77 5.38
C LEU A 145 6.16 8.27 5.73
N CYS A 146 7.31 7.80 6.24
CA CYS A 146 7.50 6.42 6.68
C CYS A 146 7.35 6.24 8.20
N ASP A 147 6.89 7.26 8.92
CA ASP A 147 6.79 7.20 10.38
C ASP A 147 5.87 6.03 10.82
N PRO A 148 6.30 5.21 11.80
CA PRO A 148 5.54 4.05 12.25
C PRO A 148 4.11 4.34 12.70
N GLU A 149 3.89 5.49 13.33
CA GLU A 149 2.62 5.81 14.00
C GLU A 149 1.76 6.74 13.14
N THR A 150 2.42 7.65 12.41
CA THR A 150 1.76 8.77 11.71
C THR A 150 1.97 8.76 10.21
N GLY A 151 2.86 7.93 9.67
CA GLY A 151 3.21 7.87 8.26
C GLY A 151 2.17 7.22 7.34
N LEU A 152 2.56 6.92 6.10
CA LEU A 152 1.72 6.25 5.10
C LEU A 152 1.75 4.72 5.21
N LEU A 153 2.75 4.13 5.87
CA LEU A 153 2.91 2.67 5.88
C LEU A 153 1.95 2.03 6.90
N PRO A 154 1.17 0.99 6.53
CA PRO A 154 0.26 0.28 7.43
C PRO A 154 0.92 -0.29 8.68
N GLY A 155 0.29 -0.06 9.83
CA GLY A 155 0.57 -0.79 11.07
C GLY A 155 -0.20 -2.10 11.18
N PRO A 156 0.20 -2.99 12.11
CA PRO A 156 -0.52 -4.23 12.40
C PRO A 156 -2.00 -3.99 12.70
N GLU A 157 -2.30 -2.96 13.51
CA GLU A 157 -3.64 -2.57 13.95
C GLU A 157 -4.54 -1.99 12.85
N ASP A 158 -3.94 -1.48 11.77
CA ASP A 158 -4.66 -0.92 10.63
C ASP A 158 -5.42 -1.99 9.82
N TRP A 159 -5.05 -3.26 9.97
CA TRP A 159 -5.57 -4.35 9.15
C TRP A 159 -6.78 -5.03 9.80
N ARG A 160 -7.73 -5.42 8.95
CA ARG A 160 -8.76 -6.42 9.26
C ARG A 160 -8.62 -7.54 8.26
N MET A 161 -8.29 -8.73 8.76
CA MET A 161 -7.93 -9.86 7.91
C MET A 161 -9.01 -10.92 7.91
N ARG A 162 -9.30 -11.47 6.73
CA ARG A 162 -10.13 -12.64 6.57
C ARG A 162 -9.40 -13.62 5.65
N CYS A 163 -9.30 -14.86 6.08
CA CYS A 163 -8.75 -15.95 5.28
C CYS A 163 -9.69 -17.15 5.36
N SER A 164 -9.81 -17.90 4.27
CA SER A 164 -10.58 -19.15 4.28
C SER A 164 -9.87 -20.32 4.99
N CYS A 165 -8.66 -20.11 5.54
CA CYS A 165 -7.93 -21.13 6.29
C CYS A 165 -8.54 -21.37 7.68
N PRO A 166 -8.40 -22.59 8.24
CA PRO A 166 -8.90 -22.91 9.58
C PRO A 166 -8.03 -22.34 10.72
N ASP A 167 -6.92 -21.66 10.39
CA ASP A 167 -6.01 -21.09 11.38
C ASP A 167 -6.58 -19.85 12.06
N TRP A 168 -6.36 -19.74 13.36
CA TRP A 168 -6.83 -18.63 14.21
C TRP A 168 -5.73 -17.59 14.50
N VAL A 169 -4.56 -17.74 13.86
CA VAL A 169 -3.42 -16.83 14.01
C VAL A 169 -3.61 -15.63 13.08
N GLU A 170 -3.37 -14.42 13.59
CA GLU A 170 -3.48 -13.18 12.82
C GLU A 170 -2.13 -12.41 12.85
N PRO A 171 -1.48 -12.19 11.69
CA PRO A 171 -1.80 -12.75 10.38
C PRO A 171 -1.49 -14.25 10.30
N CYS A 172 -2.33 -15.00 9.59
CA CYS A 172 -2.00 -16.37 9.16
C CYS A 172 -0.93 -16.33 8.05
N PRO A 173 -0.27 -17.46 7.72
CA PRO A 173 0.74 -17.50 6.66
C PRO A 173 0.24 -16.98 5.30
N HIS A 174 -1.03 -17.20 4.97
CA HIS A 174 -1.63 -16.76 3.70
C HIS A 174 -1.83 -15.23 3.67
N ALA A 175 -2.33 -14.65 4.76
CA ALA A 175 -2.43 -13.21 4.93
C ALA A 175 -1.06 -12.54 4.87
N ALA A 176 -0.08 -13.09 5.60
CA ALA A 176 1.30 -12.61 5.55
C ALA A 176 1.90 -12.70 4.13
N ALA A 177 1.59 -13.75 3.37
CA ALA A 177 2.04 -13.88 1.98
C ALA A 177 1.48 -12.76 1.09
N ALA A 178 0.19 -12.43 1.25
CA ALA A 178 -0.45 -11.33 0.52
C ALA A 178 0.14 -9.96 0.91
N ILE A 179 0.44 -9.72 2.20
CA ILE A 179 1.08 -8.49 2.69
C ILE A 179 2.50 -8.33 2.12
N TYR A 180 3.29 -9.41 2.05
CA TYR A 180 4.59 -9.35 1.38
C TYR A 180 4.47 -9.14 -0.14
N ALA A 181 3.50 -9.80 -0.77
CA ALA A 181 3.25 -9.66 -2.21
C ALA A 181 2.86 -8.22 -2.57
N ALA A 182 2.07 -7.54 -1.73
CA ALA A 182 1.76 -6.13 -1.90
C ALA A 182 3.04 -5.26 -1.90
N GLY A 183 4.00 -5.56 -1.02
CA GLY A 183 5.29 -4.87 -1.02
C GLY A 183 6.12 -5.08 -2.29
N VAL A 184 6.01 -6.26 -2.93
CA VAL A 184 6.65 -6.52 -4.24
C VAL A 184 5.97 -5.69 -5.33
N LEU A 185 4.64 -5.65 -5.35
CA LEU A 185 3.90 -4.84 -6.33
C LEU A 185 4.13 -3.34 -6.13
N ILE A 186 4.20 -2.86 -4.89
CA ILE A 186 4.51 -1.45 -4.55
C ILE A 186 5.93 -1.06 -4.95
N ASP A 187 6.87 -2.02 -4.96
CA ASP A 187 8.22 -1.78 -5.46
C ASP A 187 8.23 -1.50 -6.97
N GLU A 188 7.35 -2.18 -7.73
CA GLU A 188 7.20 -2.01 -9.18
C GLU A 188 6.31 -0.80 -9.53
N ASP A 189 5.23 -0.59 -8.79
CA ASP A 189 4.29 0.51 -8.93
C ASP A 189 3.92 1.14 -7.57
N PRO A 190 4.62 2.22 -7.18
CA PRO A 190 4.36 2.93 -5.93
C PRO A 190 2.95 3.51 -5.80
N SER A 191 2.22 3.73 -6.91
CA SER A 191 0.87 4.27 -6.86
C SER A 191 -0.12 3.34 -6.15
N LEU A 192 0.21 2.04 -6.06
CA LEU A 192 -0.57 1.04 -5.35
C LEU A 192 -0.61 1.29 -3.83
N LEU A 193 0.45 1.88 -3.24
CA LEU A 193 0.45 2.25 -1.82
C LEU A 193 -0.60 3.34 -1.55
N PHE A 194 -0.65 4.35 -2.42
CA PHE A 194 -1.60 5.47 -2.33
C PHE A 194 -3.02 4.99 -2.57
N THR A 195 -3.22 4.16 -3.60
CA THR A 195 -4.50 3.50 -3.89
C THR A 195 -4.98 2.72 -2.66
N LEU A 196 -4.13 1.85 -2.11
CA LEU A 196 -4.47 1.07 -0.91
C LEU A 196 -4.83 1.96 0.29
N ARG A 197 -4.13 3.09 0.46
CA ARG A 197 -4.45 4.10 1.48
C ARG A 197 -5.66 4.99 1.16
N SER A 198 -6.35 4.73 0.05
CA SER A 198 -7.49 5.54 -0.44
C SER A 198 -7.11 7.02 -0.57
N LEU A 199 -5.86 7.27 -0.98
CA LEU A 199 -5.26 8.60 -1.05
C LEU A 199 -4.81 8.87 -2.47
N ARG A 200 -5.12 10.06 -2.98
CA ARG A 200 -4.52 10.56 -4.22
C ARG A 200 -3.20 11.27 -3.88
N PRO A 201 -2.09 11.02 -4.60
CA PRO A 201 -0.80 11.68 -4.35
C PRO A 201 -0.90 13.22 -4.28
N GLU A 202 -1.79 13.82 -5.07
CA GLU A 202 -2.03 15.27 -5.13
C GLU A 202 -2.58 15.83 -3.80
N GLN A 203 -3.25 15.01 -2.99
CA GLN A 203 -3.77 15.44 -1.69
C GLN A 203 -2.63 15.80 -0.72
N LEU A 204 -1.48 15.12 -0.80
CA LEU A 204 -0.30 15.44 0.02
C LEU A 204 0.43 16.71 -0.44
N MET A 205 0.24 17.10 -1.69
CA MET A 205 0.85 18.31 -2.26
C MET A 205 0.00 19.55 -2.01
N SER A 206 -1.30 19.37 -1.80
CA SER A 206 -2.25 20.46 -1.64
C SER A 206 -2.17 21.04 -0.24
N ALA A 207 -2.02 22.36 -0.14
CA ALA A 207 -2.02 23.07 1.14
C ALA A 207 -3.27 22.69 1.96
N PRO A 208 -3.15 22.49 3.30
CA PRO A 208 -4.29 22.24 4.19
C PRO A 208 -5.41 23.26 3.93
N GLU A 209 -6.68 22.86 4.03
CA GLU A 209 -7.80 23.80 3.81
C GLU A 209 -7.73 24.99 4.80
N GLU A 210 -7.16 24.78 5.98
CA GLU A 210 -6.86 25.83 6.96
C GLU A 210 -5.73 26.77 6.52
N ALA A 211 -4.74 26.29 5.76
CA ALA A 211 -3.70 27.12 5.17
C ALA A 211 -4.24 27.97 4.01
N LEU A 212 -5.24 27.46 3.26
CA LEU A 212 -6.01 28.22 2.28
C LEU A 212 -6.96 29.24 2.95
N ALA A 213 -7.53 28.93 4.11
CA ALA A 213 -8.36 29.87 4.87
C ALA A 213 -7.52 30.95 5.58
N ALA A 214 -6.33 30.60 6.08
CA ALA A 214 -5.34 31.52 6.63
C ALA A 214 -4.66 32.36 5.53
N ALA A 215 -4.59 31.86 4.30
CA ALA A 215 -4.37 32.64 3.09
C ALA A 215 -5.70 33.29 2.65
N SER A 216 -6.31 34.10 3.52
CA SER A 216 -7.51 34.85 3.17
C SER A 216 -7.30 35.64 1.87
N PRO A 217 -8.23 35.56 0.90
CA PRO A 217 -8.37 36.58 -0.13
C PRO A 217 -9.06 37.79 0.51
N ASP A 218 -8.32 38.53 1.34
CA ASP A 218 -8.75 39.85 1.82
C ASP A 218 -7.54 40.79 1.98
N GLY A 219 -6.68 40.77 0.94
CA GLY A 219 -6.34 42.03 0.30
C GLY A 219 -7.42 42.27 -0.76
N LEU A 220 -8.48 42.99 -0.40
CA LEU A 220 -9.53 43.38 -1.35
C LEU A 220 -8.89 44.07 -2.56
N ALA A 221 -8.82 43.34 -3.68
CA ALA A 221 -8.69 43.96 -4.98
C ALA A 221 -9.90 44.87 -5.15
N ALA A 222 -9.64 46.17 -5.33
CA ALA A 222 -10.64 47.16 -5.58
C ALA A 222 -11.51 46.76 -6.80
N PRO A 223 -12.76 47.24 -6.91
CA PRO A 223 -13.69 46.89 -8.00
C PRO A 223 -13.23 47.27 -9.42
N SER A 224 -11.99 47.72 -9.62
CA SER A 224 -11.47 48.26 -10.87
C SER A 224 -10.92 47.24 -11.85
N GLU A 225 -10.66 45.99 -11.45
CA GLU A 225 -10.03 45.00 -12.34
C GLU A 225 -11.02 44.26 -13.25
N LEU A 226 -12.28 44.09 -12.82
CA LEU A 226 -13.36 43.55 -13.66
C LEU A 226 -13.77 44.52 -14.78
N ASP A 227 -13.75 45.82 -14.50
CA ASP A 227 -13.97 46.86 -15.52
C ASP A 227 -12.79 46.98 -16.51
N ALA A 228 -11.56 46.72 -16.04
CA ALA A 228 -10.36 46.72 -16.88
C ALA A 228 -10.35 45.54 -17.88
N LEU A 229 -10.79 44.34 -17.44
CA LEU A 229 -10.90 43.16 -18.31
C LEU A 229 -12.08 43.29 -19.28
N ALA A 230 -13.20 43.88 -18.89
CA ALA A 230 -14.33 44.15 -19.78
C ALA A 230 -13.95 45.15 -20.90
N SER A 231 -13.15 46.17 -20.59
CA SER A 231 -12.60 47.10 -21.60
C SER A 231 -11.54 46.50 -22.50
N ALA A 232 -10.76 45.51 -22.02
CA ALA A 232 -9.74 44.83 -22.82
C ALA A 232 -10.33 43.81 -23.82
N PHE A 233 -11.49 43.22 -23.51
CA PHE A 233 -12.09 42.14 -24.31
C PHE A 233 -13.41 42.48 -25.00
N GLY A 234 -13.99 43.66 -24.78
CA GLY A 234 -15.14 44.15 -25.56
C GLY A 234 -16.42 43.29 -25.43
N ILE A 235 -16.55 42.50 -24.36
CA ILE A 235 -17.72 41.65 -24.14
C ILE A 235 -18.73 42.43 -23.31
N LYS A 236 -19.84 42.84 -23.93
CA LYS A 236 -21.02 43.30 -23.19
C LYS A 236 -21.73 42.09 -22.58
N ILE A 237 -21.79 42.04 -21.25
CA ILE A 237 -22.69 41.14 -20.53
C ILE A 237 -23.89 41.99 -20.12
N GLU A 238 -25.00 41.84 -20.83
CA GLU A 238 -26.30 42.35 -20.38
C GLU A 238 -26.87 41.36 -19.36
N LEU A 239 -27.36 41.90 -18.23
CA LEU A 239 -28.04 41.16 -17.18
C LEU A 239 -29.47 40.81 -17.58
#